data_AF-A0A257A1R1-F1
#
_entry.id   AF-A0A257A1R1-F1
#
_cell.length_a   1.000
_cell.length_b   1.000
_cell.length_c   1.000
_cell.angle_alpha   90.00
_cell.angle_beta   90.00
_cell.angle_gamma   90.00
#
_symmetry.space_group_name_H-M   'P 1'
#
loop_
_entity.id
_entity.type
_entity.pdbx_description
1 polymer ?
#
loop_
_entity_poly.entity_id
_entity_poly.type
_entity_poly.pdbx_seq_one_letter_code
_entity_poly.pdbx_strand_id
1 'polypeptide(L)' 'MLLKFASKEFLECFRSADMVIAKGQGNYEALSDSEREVFFLLVVKCPLVARDINAEVGKLVLKVNT' A
#
# COMPACT_ATOMS: atom_id res chain seq x y z
N MET A 1 -6.13 -8.17 -1.39
CA MET A 1 -6.61 -9.40 -2.11
C MET A 1 -6.15 -9.51 -3.60
N LEU A 2 -5.19 -8.71 -4.09
CA LEU A 2 -4.78 -8.70 -5.51
C LEU A 2 -3.50 -9.49 -5.83
N LEU A 3 -2.64 -9.74 -4.85
CA LEU A 3 -1.34 -10.41 -5.05
C LEU A 3 -1.44 -11.81 -5.69
N LYS A 4 -2.55 -12.53 -5.48
CA LYS A 4 -2.79 -13.86 -6.09
C LYS A 4 -2.83 -13.85 -7.62
N PHE A 5 -3.03 -12.69 -8.25
CA PHE A 5 -3.05 -12.53 -9.70
C PHE A 5 -1.73 -12.01 -10.27
N ALA A 6 -0.77 -11.66 -9.41
CA ALA A 6 0.53 -11.16 -9.85
C ALA A 6 1.39 -12.30 -10.44
N SER A 7 2.36 -11.93 -11.28
CA SER A 7 3.29 -12.90 -11.85
C SER A 7 4.19 -13.50 -10.77
N LYS A 8 4.78 -14.68 -11.06
CA LYS A 8 5.70 -15.33 -10.12
C LYS A 8 6.92 -14.46 -9.84
N GLU A 9 7.45 -13.82 -10.88
CA GLU A 9 8.62 -12.95 -10.82
C GLU A 9 8.34 -11.72 -9.93
N PHE A 10 7.13 -11.13 -10.05
CA PHE A 10 6.71 -10.05 -9.17
C PHE A 10 6.60 -10.52 -7.73
N LEU A 11 5.98 -11.68 -7.49
CA LEU A 11 5.81 -12.21 -6.13
C LEU A 11 7.14 -12.55 -5.47
N GLU A 12 8.09 -13.11 -6.20
CA GLU A 12 9.43 -13.39 -5.69
C GLU A 12 10.15 -12.09 -5.30
N CYS A 13 10.18 -11.09 -6.20
CA CYS A 13 10.76 -9.77 -5.91
C CYS A 13 10.06 -9.08 -4.74
N PHE A 14 8.73 -9.07 -4.73
CA PHE A 14 7.93 -8.48 -3.66
C PHE A 14 8.09 -9.21 -2.33
N ARG A 15 8.48 -10.47 -2.28
CA ARG A 15 8.71 -11.20 -1.02
C ARG A 15 10.16 -11.08 -0.54
N SER A 16 11.13 -11.02 -1.44
CA SER A 16 12.56 -10.97 -1.10
C SER A 16 13.11 -9.57 -0.87
N ALA A 17 12.42 -8.53 -1.33
CA ALA A 17 12.87 -7.15 -1.16
C ALA A 17 12.93 -6.73 0.32
N ASP A 18 14.09 -6.20 0.73
CA ASP A 18 14.33 -5.64 2.07
C ASP A 18 13.30 -4.55 2.41
N MET A 19 12.91 -3.74 1.42
CA MET A 19 11.95 -2.65 1.59
C MET A 19 11.05 -2.52 0.36
N VAL A 20 9.75 -2.27 0.59
CA VAL A 20 8.78 -2.01 -0.49
C VAL A 20 8.12 -0.67 -0.27
N ILE A 21 8.20 0.22 -1.27
CA ILE A 21 7.45 1.47 -1.32
C ILE A 21 6.31 1.34 -2.33
N ALA A 22 5.08 1.29 -1.83
CA ALA A 22 3.86 1.27 -2.62
C ALA A 22 3.36 2.71 -2.87
N LYS A 23 3.27 3.12 -4.14
CA LYS A 23 2.89 4.49 -4.52
C LYS A 23 1.41 4.59 -4.88
N GLY A 24 0.71 5.57 -4.29
CA GLY A 24 -0.67 5.91 -4.63
C GLY A 24 -1.73 5.01 -3.97
N GLN A 25 -2.98 5.49 -4.02
CA GLN A 25 -4.11 4.89 -3.29
C GLN A 25 -4.48 3.48 -3.77
N GLY A 26 -4.40 3.19 -5.07
CA GLY A 26 -4.71 1.85 -5.57
C GLY A 26 -3.78 0.77 -5.02
N ASN A 27 -2.49 1.10 -4.84
CA ASN A 27 -1.54 0.17 -4.21
C ASN A 27 -1.80 0.03 -2.70
N TYR A 28 -2.24 1.10 -2.03
CA TYR A 28 -2.70 1.03 -0.65
C TYR A 28 -3.87 0.06 -0.51
N GLU A 29 -4.94 0.25 -1.27
CA GLU A 29 -6.13 -0.61 -1.26
C GLU A 29 -5.80 -2.08 -1.64
N ALA A 30 -4.80 -2.29 -2.50
CA ALA A 30 -4.40 -3.62 -2.94
C ALA A 30 -3.61 -4.42 -1.87
N LEU A 31 -2.78 -3.71 -1.11
CA LEU A 31 -1.70 -4.28 -0.28
C LEU A 31 -1.83 -3.93 1.21
N SER A 32 -2.82 -3.16 1.64
CA SER A 32 -3.01 -2.79 3.06
C SER A 32 -3.17 -4.03 3.96
N ASP A 33 -3.75 -5.11 3.43
CA ASP A 33 -3.92 -6.37 4.17
C ASP A 33 -2.76 -7.35 3.96
N SER A 34 -1.63 -6.90 3.40
CA SER A 34 -0.44 -7.72 3.21
C SER A 34 0.22 -8.02 4.55
N GLU A 35 0.66 -9.27 4.77
CA GLU A 35 1.38 -9.68 5.99
C GLU A 35 2.80 -9.11 6.08
N ARG A 36 3.39 -8.68 4.96
CA ARG A 36 4.71 -8.01 4.97
C ARG A 36 4.59 -6.51 5.19
N GLU A 37 5.63 -5.94 5.79
CA GLU A 37 5.80 -4.50 5.90
C GLU A 37 5.88 -3.84 4.51
N VAL A 38 5.04 -2.81 4.30
CA VAL A 38 4.97 -2.00 3.09
C VAL A 38 4.82 -0.53 3.48
N PHE A 39 5.62 0.32 2.84
CA PHE A 39 5.59 1.77 3.00
C PHE A 39 4.69 2.38 1.92
N PHE A 40 3.58 2.97 2.33
CA PHE A 40 2.60 3.57 1.43
C PHE A 40 2.83 5.06 1.31
N LEU A 41 3.23 5.52 0.13
CA LEU A 41 3.38 6.94 -0.18
C LEU A 41 2.28 7.37 -1.17
N LEU A 42 1.28 8.08 -0.67
CA LEU A 42 0.06 8.42 -1.41
C LEU A 42 -0.51 9.78 -1.02
N VAL A 43 -1.33 10.32 -1.92
CA VAL A 43 -2.29 11.39 -1.60
C VAL A 43 -3.64 10.75 -1.30
N VAL A 44 -4.26 11.11 -0.18
CA VAL A 44 -5.61 10.62 0.19
C VAL A 44 -6.63 11.26 -0.75
N LYS A 45 -7.36 10.46 -1.54
CA LYS A 45 -8.28 11.00 -2.56
C LYS A 45 -9.75 10.94 -2.16
N CYS A 46 -10.12 10.12 -1.18
CA CYS A 46 -11.52 9.93 -0.81
C CYS A 46 -11.72 9.82 0.72
N PRO A 47 -12.94 10.13 1.22
CA PRO A 47 -13.24 10.05 2.65
C PRO A 47 -13.10 8.65 3.26
N LEU A 48 -13.24 7.59 2.45
CA LEU A 48 -13.06 6.21 2.91
C LEU A 48 -11.63 5.98 3.37
N VAL A 49 -10.65 6.25 2.49
CA VAL A 49 -9.23 6.11 2.79
C VAL A 49 -8.77 7.12 3.82
N ALA A 50 -9.37 8.32 3.85
CA ALA A 50 -9.12 9.32 4.89
C ALA A 50 -9.37 8.78 6.31
N ARG A 51 -10.50 8.09 6.50
CA ARG A 51 -10.84 7.47 7.80
C ARG A 51 -9.90 6.33 8.15
N ASP A 52 -9.57 5.50 7.17
CA ASP A 52 -8.73 4.33 7.36
C ASP A 52 -7.26 4.69 7.69
N ILE A 53 -6.73 5.73 7.05
CA ILE A 53 -5.36 6.24 7.30
C ILE A 53 -5.32 7.22 8.48
N ASN A 54 -6.48 7.69 8.96
CA ASN A 54 -6.61 8.79 9.93
C ASN A 54 -5.91 10.08 9.44
N ALA A 55 -6.23 10.49 8.20
CA ALA A 55 -5.69 11.69 7.56
C ALA A 55 -6.76 12.41 6.73
N GLU A 56 -6.60 13.72 6.49
CA GLU A 56 -7.55 14.49 5.68
C GLU A 56 -7.44 14.17 4.17
N VAL A 57 -8.55 14.30 3.44
CA VAL A 57 -8.55 14.24 1.97
C VAL A 57 -7.64 15.34 1.41
N GLY A 58 -6.83 15.00 0.42
CA GLY A 58 -5.86 15.88 -0.21
C GLY A 58 -4.47 15.88 0.45
N LYS A 59 -4.29 15.24 1.62
CA LYS A 59 -2.98 15.16 2.26
C LYS A 59 -2.07 14.15 1.59
N LEU A 60 -0.80 14.52 1.44
CA LEU A 60 0.29 13.60 1.16
C LEU A 60 0.68 12.89 2.46
N VAL A 61 0.73 11.56 2.42
CA VAL A 61 0.97 10.72 3.59
C VAL A 61 2.03 9.67 3.27
N LEU A 62 2.86 9.37 4.27
CA LEU A 62 3.67 8.16 4.33
C LEU A 62 3.13 7.30 5.48
N LYS A 63 2.52 6.17 5.17
CA LYS A 63 1.98 5.21 6.14
C LYS A 63 2.79 3.91 6.08
N VAL A 64 3.04 3.31 7.23
CA VAL A 64 3.67 1.98 7.35
C VAL A 64 2.64 1.05 7.97
N ASN A 65 2.46 -0.14 7.38
CA ASN A 65 1.76 -1.22 8.05
C ASN A 65 2.77 -2.07 8.80
N THR A 66 2.71 -1.95 10.14
CA THR A 66 3.41 -2.79 11.13
C THR A 66 2.43 -3.73 11.78
#